data_AF-A0A395X8N4-F1
#
_entry.id   AF-A0A395X8N4-F1
#
_cell.length_a   1.000
_cell.length_b   1.000
_cell.length_c   1.000
_cell.angle_alpha   90.00
_cell.angle_beta   90.00
_cell.angle_gamma   90.00
#
_symmetry.space_group_name_H-M   'P 1'
#
loop_
_entity.id
_entity.type
_entity.pdbx_description
1 polymer ?
#
loop_
_entity_poly.entity_id
_entity_poly.type
_entity_poly.pdbx_seq_one_letter_code
_entity_poly.pdbx_strand_id
1 'polypeptide(L)'
;MKKIWKIFVGVIFLAVCSGCGIKKEQKKTIEDTKEKIYRECEMLAEGYRNIYENAVKENALYELSTIQKSMDYFGKYGYAVIDSYNQLDMVQSIKVDDFLKKAEKEKNGKTTIFQVIAGDHFIRYDLKTKQGKIDVEVSSFKWKEDTWQETYYHEFRANSWKYTENGHFFIEEYHPAGYDGPSGYRAFRVVPLNKKCRELNRKYILPFGYTLNKLFTSNWSEKNYDGINFYDVFDRLLSMEEKTDEFKEGKTYEIPKESFEAIFQKYFNISAEILQTGTVFHTETQTYRYRTRGIVYDFAPTPYIPYPEVVSYIENQDGTITLEVNAVWPQKELDQAFCHSVTIRLLDKDRFQYVSNYVSRSEIEVTWYTERLSDEKWEECYGDN
;
A
#
# COMPACT_ATOMS: atom_id res chain seq x y z
N MET A 1 -60.87 53.86 36.46
CA MET A 1 -61.86 53.35 37.42
C MET A 1 -61.51 51.91 37.79
N LYS A 2 -61.44 51.65 39.10
CA LYS A 2 -61.51 50.37 39.84
C LYS A 2 -60.45 49.26 39.63
N LYS A 3 -59.71 49.07 40.74
CA LYS A 3 -58.89 47.93 41.19
C LYS A 3 -59.66 46.58 41.17
N ILE A 4 -58.96 45.44 41.12
CA ILE A 4 -58.73 44.51 42.26
C ILE A 4 -57.88 43.29 41.83
N TRP A 5 -57.05 42.88 42.80
CA TRP A 5 -56.00 41.88 42.91
C TRP A 5 -56.55 40.46 43.19
N LYS A 6 -55.86 39.39 42.73
CA LYS A 6 -55.40 38.26 43.58
C LYS A 6 -54.59 37.20 42.80
N ILE A 7 -53.53 36.77 43.47
CA ILE A 7 -52.54 35.73 43.16
C ILE A 7 -53.13 34.33 43.37
N PHE A 8 -52.74 33.32 42.56
CA PHE A 8 -52.45 31.96 43.07
C PHE A 8 -51.48 31.18 42.16
N VAL A 9 -50.59 30.47 42.84
CA VAL A 9 -49.44 29.65 42.42
C VAL A 9 -49.87 28.35 41.73
N GLY A 10 -49.08 27.81 40.79
CA GLY A 10 -49.16 26.37 40.47
C GLY A 10 -48.48 25.88 39.18
N VAL A 11 -47.31 25.26 39.36
CA VAL A 11 -46.74 24.14 38.56
C VAL A 11 -46.16 24.43 37.16
N ILE A 12 -44.84 24.66 37.15
CA ILE A 12 -43.93 24.03 36.18
C ILE A 12 -43.80 22.55 36.59
N PHE A 13 -44.10 21.59 35.71
CA PHE A 13 -43.32 20.36 35.47
C PHE A 13 -43.99 19.41 34.44
N LEU A 14 -43.15 18.87 33.54
CA LEU A 14 -43.22 17.59 32.80
C LEU A 14 -44.12 17.48 31.55
N ALA A 15 -43.69 16.87 30.43
CA ALA A 15 -42.49 16.09 30.17
C ALA A 15 -42.08 16.11 28.69
N VAL A 16 -40.78 16.31 28.50
CA VAL A 16 -39.93 15.80 27.42
C VAL A 16 -40.19 14.31 27.23
N CYS A 17 -40.75 13.88 26.11
CA CYS A 17 -40.80 12.47 25.71
C CYS A 17 -40.88 12.33 24.18
N SER A 18 -39.77 12.57 23.46
CA SER A 18 -39.57 12.00 22.11
C SER A 18 -38.09 11.82 21.73
N GLY A 19 -37.13 12.41 22.47
CA GLY A 19 -35.70 12.30 22.15
C GLY A 19 -35.02 10.98 22.58
N CYS A 20 -35.64 10.19 23.46
CA CYS A 20 -35.07 8.92 23.93
C CYS A 20 -35.48 7.69 23.09
N GLY A 21 -36.62 7.75 22.39
CA GLY A 21 -37.09 6.66 21.52
C GLY A 21 -36.25 6.51 20.26
N ILE A 22 -36.02 7.62 19.55
CA ILE A 22 -35.26 7.66 18.30
C ILE A 22 -33.80 7.21 18.52
N LYS A 23 -33.14 7.65 19.60
CA LYS A 23 -31.77 7.22 19.91
C LYS A 23 -31.67 5.74 20.31
N LYS A 24 -32.66 5.19 21.04
CA LYS A 24 -32.68 3.77 21.41
C LYS A 24 -32.99 2.87 20.21
N GLU A 25 -33.91 3.29 19.35
CA GLU A 25 -34.31 2.55 18.15
C GLU A 25 -33.20 2.57 17.09
N GLN A 26 -32.53 3.70 16.90
CA GLN A 26 -31.33 3.80 16.05
C GLN A 26 -30.18 2.95 16.60
N LYS A 27 -29.92 2.98 17.91
CA LYS A 27 -28.89 2.13 18.55
C LYS A 27 -29.18 0.64 18.39
N LYS A 28 -30.43 0.23 18.61
CA LYS A 28 -30.89 -1.16 18.42
C LYS A 28 -30.75 -1.61 16.96
N THR A 29 -31.10 -0.75 16.01
CA THR A 29 -30.98 -1.04 14.57
C THR A 29 -29.52 -1.24 14.13
N ILE A 30 -28.60 -0.48 14.72
CA ILE A 30 -27.15 -0.64 14.49
C ILE A 30 -26.66 -1.97 15.08
N GLU A 31 -27.03 -2.31 16.32
CA GLU A 31 -26.68 -3.59 16.95
C GLU A 31 -27.22 -4.79 16.15
N ASP A 32 -28.46 -4.73 15.68
CA ASP A 32 -29.07 -5.79 14.85
C ASP A 32 -28.36 -5.94 13.48
N THR A 33 -27.88 -4.83 12.90
CA THR A 33 -27.14 -4.84 11.62
C THR A 33 -25.75 -5.45 11.79
N LYS A 34 -25.03 -5.07 12.86
CA LYS A 34 -23.72 -5.62 13.20
C LYS A 34 -23.78 -7.12 13.45
N GLU A 35 -24.75 -7.57 14.24
CA GLU A 35 -24.95 -8.99 14.53
C GLU A 35 -25.20 -9.80 13.25
N LYS A 36 -25.95 -9.24 12.30
CA LYS A 36 -26.19 -9.88 11.01
C LYS A 36 -24.92 -9.98 10.17
N ILE A 37 -24.11 -8.92 10.12
CA ILE A 37 -22.82 -8.91 9.42
C ILE A 37 -21.88 -9.92 10.05
N TYR A 38 -21.78 -9.94 11.38
CA TYR A 38 -20.96 -10.90 12.13
C TYR A 38 -21.33 -12.34 11.79
N ARG A 39 -22.62 -12.69 11.85
CA ARG A 39 -23.10 -14.06 11.52
C ARG A 39 -22.84 -14.44 10.06
N GLU A 40 -23.01 -13.52 9.12
CA GLU A 40 -22.68 -13.75 7.72
C GLU A 40 -21.17 -14.02 7.55
N CYS A 41 -20.32 -13.23 8.21
CA CYS A 41 -18.88 -13.41 8.20
C CYS A 41 -18.44 -14.70 8.91
N GLU A 42 -19.08 -15.09 10.00
CA GLU A 42 -18.84 -16.35 10.71
C GLU A 42 -19.20 -17.56 9.84
N MET A 43 -20.35 -17.53 9.16
CA MET A 43 -20.73 -18.56 8.19
C MET A 43 -19.74 -18.66 7.02
N LEU A 44 -19.31 -17.52 6.49
CA LEU A 44 -18.27 -17.49 5.46
C LEU A 44 -16.96 -18.04 5.99
N ALA A 45 -16.60 -17.71 7.24
CA ALA A 45 -15.41 -18.16 7.91
C ALA A 45 -15.32 -19.68 8.00
N GLU A 46 -16.38 -20.32 8.48
CA GLU A 46 -16.46 -21.77 8.60
C GLU A 46 -16.27 -22.48 7.25
N GLY A 47 -16.86 -21.96 6.17
CA GLY A 47 -16.72 -22.60 4.87
C GLY A 47 -15.33 -22.44 4.20
N TYR A 48 -14.51 -21.47 4.63
CA TYR A 48 -13.10 -21.38 4.20
C TYR A 48 -12.10 -21.93 5.22
N ARG A 49 -12.57 -22.47 6.36
CA ARG A 49 -11.73 -23.02 7.44
C ARG A 49 -10.69 -24.03 6.97
N ASN A 50 -11.05 -24.91 6.03
CA ASN A 50 -10.10 -25.87 5.47
C ASN A 50 -8.92 -25.19 4.73
N ILE A 51 -9.15 -24.04 4.09
CA ILE A 51 -8.08 -23.24 3.46
C ILE A 51 -7.14 -22.72 4.55
N TYR A 52 -7.71 -22.16 5.62
CA TYR A 52 -6.97 -21.70 6.80
C TYR A 52 -6.13 -22.82 7.44
N GLU A 53 -6.75 -23.94 7.83
CA GLU A 53 -6.08 -25.03 8.54
C GLU A 53 -4.92 -25.63 7.73
N ASN A 54 -5.10 -25.78 6.41
CA ASN A 54 -4.03 -26.27 5.55
C ASN A 54 -2.91 -25.25 5.42
N ALA A 55 -3.23 -23.96 5.27
CA ALA A 55 -2.23 -22.90 5.22
C ALA A 55 -1.44 -22.77 6.53
N VAL A 56 -2.05 -23.01 7.69
CA VAL A 56 -1.33 -23.10 8.98
C VAL A 56 -0.35 -24.27 8.98
N LYS A 57 -0.81 -25.47 8.58
CA LYS A 57 0.04 -26.68 8.53
C LYS A 57 1.24 -26.53 7.59
N GLU A 58 1.04 -25.81 6.49
CA GLU A 58 2.05 -25.57 5.45
C GLU A 58 2.90 -24.31 5.69
N ASN A 59 2.63 -23.54 6.76
CA ASN A 59 3.22 -22.21 6.99
C ASN A 59 3.06 -21.26 5.78
N ALA A 60 1.89 -21.30 5.14
CA ALA A 60 1.58 -20.68 3.86
C ALA A 60 0.44 -19.64 3.96
N LEU A 61 0.19 -19.06 5.14
CA LEU A 61 -0.91 -18.11 5.36
C LEU A 61 -0.82 -16.86 4.47
N TYR A 62 0.38 -16.39 4.20
CA TYR A 62 0.62 -15.19 3.37
C TYR A 62 0.94 -15.52 1.92
N GLU A 63 0.96 -16.81 1.55
CA GLU A 63 1.26 -17.21 0.18
C GLU A 63 0.17 -16.76 -0.77
N LEU A 64 0.58 -16.24 -1.93
CA LEU A 64 -0.34 -15.73 -2.95
C LEU A 64 -1.35 -16.80 -3.40
N SER A 65 -0.94 -18.08 -3.38
CA SER A 65 -1.82 -19.21 -3.71
C SER A 65 -2.91 -19.44 -2.66
N THR A 66 -2.60 -19.25 -1.37
CA THR A 66 -3.58 -19.31 -0.28
C THR A 66 -4.55 -18.15 -0.38
N ILE A 67 -4.04 -16.94 -0.61
CA ILE A 67 -4.86 -15.73 -0.80
C ILE A 67 -5.82 -15.93 -1.98
N GLN A 68 -5.35 -16.41 -3.13
CA GLN A 68 -6.21 -16.69 -4.30
C GLN A 68 -7.31 -17.71 -3.96
N LYS A 69 -6.98 -18.82 -3.28
CA LYS A 69 -7.98 -19.82 -2.87
C LYS A 69 -9.08 -19.20 -1.99
N SER A 70 -8.71 -18.34 -1.04
CA SER A 70 -9.65 -17.60 -0.21
C SER A 70 -10.51 -16.65 -1.05
N MET A 71 -9.89 -15.87 -1.95
CA MET A 71 -10.62 -14.98 -2.86
C MET A 71 -11.63 -15.72 -3.75
N ASP A 72 -11.24 -16.86 -4.32
CA ASP A 72 -12.10 -17.70 -5.14
C ASP A 72 -13.29 -18.25 -4.33
N TYR A 73 -13.05 -18.60 -3.05
CA TYR A 73 -14.11 -19.03 -2.15
C TYR A 73 -15.16 -17.93 -1.96
N PHE A 74 -14.77 -16.72 -1.54
CA PHE A 74 -15.71 -15.59 -1.39
C PHE A 74 -16.40 -15.24 -2.72
N GLY A 75 -15.67 -15.35 -3.83
CA GLY A 75 -16.19 -15.14 -5.18
C GLY A 75 -17.31 -16.08 -5.60
N LYS A 76 -17.30 -17.33 -5.14
CA LYS A 76 -18.38 -18.32 -5.37
C LYS A 76 -19.69 -17.93 -4.68
N TYR A 77 -19.62 -17.21 -3.56
CA TYR A 77 -20.78 -16.60 -2.91
C TYR A 77 -21.15 -15.24 -3.52
N GLY A 78 -20.44 -14.84 -4.58
CA GLY A 78 -20.71 -13.65 -5.36
C GLY A 78 -20.15 -12.37 -4.75
N TYR A 79 -19.26 -12.40 -3.77
CA TYR A 79 -18.69 -11.16 -3.26
C TYR A 79 -17.60 -10.61 -4.18
N ALA A 80 -17.44 -9.28 -4.17
CA ALA A 80 -16.26 -8.67 -4.74
C ALA A 80 -15.08 -8.88 -3.78
N VAL A 81 -13.92 -9.31 -4.30
CA VAL A 81 -12.79 -9.69 -3.45
C VAL A 81 -11.47 -9.21 -4.03
N ILE A 82 -10.59 -8.69 -3.18
CA ILE A 82 -9.24 -8.25 -3.52
C ILE A 82 -8.21 -8.84 -2.53
N ASP A 83 -6.94 -8.82 -2.92
CA ASP A 83 -5.83 -9.02 -2.00
C ASP A 83 -5.33 -7.67 -1.43
N SER A 84 -4.51 -7.74 -0.37
CA SER A 84 -3.95 -6.54 0.27
C SER A 84 -3.02 -5.71 -0.60
N TYR A 85 -2.33 -6.35 -1.54
CA TYR A 85 -1.18 -5.76 -2.21
C TYR A 85 -1.42 -5.51 -3.69
N ASN A 86 -2.65 -5.67 -4.19
CA ASN A 86 -2.98 -5.57 -5.62
C ASN A 86 -2.11 -6.50 -6.46
N GLN A 87 -2.04 -7.78 -6.08
CA GLN A 87 -1.27 -8.82 -6.78
C GLN A 87 -2.14 -9.83 -7.51
N LEU A 88 -3.44 -9.81 -7.25
CA LEU A 88 -4.48 -10.60 -7.92
C LEU A 88 -5.57 -9.65 -8.44
N ASP A 89 -6.24 -10.05 -9.51
CA ASP A 89 -7.37 -9.26 -10.01
C ASP A 89 -8.57 -9.37 -9.07
N MET A 90 -9.35 -8.28 -9.00
CA MET A 90 -10.57 -8.27 -8.22
C MET A 90 -11.55 -9.31 -8.75
N VAL A 91 -11.93 -10.24 -7.88
CA VAL A 91 -13.00 -11.22 -8.14
C VAL A 91 -14.34 -10.49 -8.11
N GLN A 92 -15.25 -10.81 -9.04
CA GLN A 92 -16.56 -10.14 -9.19
C GLN A 92 -16.49 -8.61 -9.33
N SER A 93 -15.46 -8.09 -9.99
CA SER A 93 -15.23 -6.64 -10.17
C SER A 93 -16.41 -5.86 -10.73
N ILE A 94 -17.24 -6.49 -11.58
CA ILE A 94 -18.45 -5.90 -12.15
C ILE A 94 -19.40 -5.35 -11.08
N LYS A 95 -19.44 -5.94 -9.88
CA LYS A 95 -20.29 -5.47 -8.78
C LYS A 95 -19.83 -4.11 -8.25
N VAL A 96 -18.52 -3.88 -8.24
CA VAL A 96 -17.92 -2.61 -7.79
C VAL A 96 -18.05 -1.57 -8.90
N ASP A 97 -17.77 -1.94 -10.15
CA ASP A 97 -17.95 -1.08 -11.32
C ASP A 97 -19.41 -0.57 -11.46
N ASP A 98 -20.41 -1.46 -11.36
CA ASP A 98 -21.83 -1.09 -11.38
C ASP A 98 -22.23 -0.17 -10.22
N PHE A 99 -21.63 -0.36 -9.04
CA PHE A 99 -21.85 0.50 -7.89
C PHE A 99 -21.27 1.90 -8.12
N LEU A 100 -20.05 1.99 -8.64
CA LEU A 100 -19.37 3.26 -8.92
C LEU A 100 -20.12 4.04 -10.01
N LYS A 101 -20.55 3.37 -11.09
CA LYS A 101 -21.40 3.98 -12.14
C LYS A 101 -22.74 4.50 -11.61
N LYS A 102 -23.30 3.90 -10.56
CA LYS A 102 -24.48 4.44 -9.86
C LYS A 102 -24.12 5.66 -9.05
N ALA A 103 -23.01 5.63 -8.30
CA ALA A 103 -22.52 6.75 -7.51
C ALA A 103 -22.26 7.98 -8.38
N GLU A 104 -21.58 7.83 -9.53
CA GLU A 104 -21.34 8.91 -10.50
C GLU A 104 -22.64 9.53 -11.04
N LYS A 105 -23.69 8.72 -11.21
CA LYS A 105 -25.02 9.15 -11.68
C LYS A 105 -25.94 9.57 -10.54
N GLU A 106 -25.41 9.74 -9.33
CA GLU A 106 -26.12 10.08 -8.10
C GLU A 106 -27.28 9.11 -7.73
N LYS A 107 -27.25 7.89 -8.27
CA LYS A 107 -28.25 6.86 -8.00
C LYS A 107 -27.89 6.09 -6.75
N ASN A 108 -28.92 5.69 -6.00
CA ASN A 108 -28.72 4.86 -4.83
C ASN A 108 -28.15 3.48 -5.22
N GLY A 109 -27.20 2.99 -4.43
CA GLY A 109 -26.55 1.71 -4.66
C GLY A 109 -25.87 1.20 -3.41
N LYS A 110 -25.55 -0.08 -3.40
CA LYS A 110 -24.73 -0.71 -2.38
C LYS A 110 -23.86 -1.80 -2.99
N THR A 111 -22.70 -2.03 -2.42
CA THR A 111 -21.82 -3.16 -2.74
C THR A 111 -21.01 -3.55 -1.51
N THR A 112 -20.42 -4.75 -1.54
CA THR A 112 -19.55 -5.25 -0.48
C THR A 112 -18.25 -5.72 -1.12
N ILE A 113 -17.12 -5.25 -0.60
CA ILE A 113 -15.77 -5.66 -1.01
C ILE A 113 -15.12 -6.38 0.17
N PHE A 114 -14.61 -7.58 -0.06
CA PHE A 114 -13.75 -8.29 0.87
C PHE A 114 -12.29 -8.10 0.47
N GLN A 115 -11.43 -7.78 1.42
CA GLN A 115 -9.98 -7.75 1.26
C GLN A 115 -9.39 -8.89 2.07
N VAL A 116 -8.76 -9.85 1.38
CA VAL A 116 -8.07 -10.97 2.03
C VAL A 116 -6.67 -10.49 2.38
N ILE A 117 -6.38 -10.42 3.68
CA ILE A 117 -5.08 -10.03 4.22
C ILE A 117 -4.13 -11.22 4.24
N ALA A 118 -4.65 -12.36 4.71
CA ALA A 118 -3.96 -13.63 4.80
C ALA A 118 -4.99 -14.77 4.83
N GLY A 119 -4.52 -16.01 4.81
CA GLY A 119 -5.35 -17.21 4.93
C GLY A 119 -6.15 -17.30 6.24
N ASP A 120 -5.94 -16.41 7.21
CA ASP A 120 -6.66 -16.35 8.49
C ASP A 120 -7.36 -15.01 8.75
N HIS A 121 -7.23 -14.01 7.87
CA HIS A 121 -7.63 -12.62 8.15
C HIS A 121 -8.21 -11.95 6.90
N PHE A 122 -9.40 -11.38 7.02
CA PHE A 122 -9.98 -10.50 6.01
C PHE A 122 -10.62 -9.24 6.59
N ILE A 123 -10.78 -8.24 5.72
CA ILE A 123 -11.52 -7.00 5.99
C ILE A 123 -12.72 -6.95 5.06
N ARG A 124 -13.88 -6.55 5.58
CA ARG A 124 -15.12 -6.33 4.84
C ARG A 124 -15.40 -4.84 4.76
N TYR A 125 -15.68 -4.36 3.55
CA TYR A 125 -16.12 -2.99 3.27
C TYR A 125 -17.53 -3.05 2.71
N ASP A 126 -18.53 -2.62 3.48
CA ASP A 126 -19.88 -2.39 2.98
C ASP A 126 -20.02 -0.92 2.56
N LEU A 127 -20.24 -0.70 1.26
CA LEU A 127 -20.33 0.62 0.67
C LEU A 127 -21.77 0.93 0.28
N LYS A 128 -22.25 2.12 0.63
CA LYS A 128 -23.58 2.62 0.27
C LYS A 128 -23.44 3.98 -0.38
N THR A 129 -24.07 4.18 -1.54
CA THR A 129 -24.09 5.48 -2.21
C THR A 129 -25.48 6.10 -2.19
N LYS A 130 -25.54 7.41 -1.95
CA LYS A 130 -26.75 8.24 -2.00
C LYS A 130 -26.34 9.65 -2.41
N GLN A 131 -26.97 10.19 -3.46
CA GLN A 131 -26.63 11.52 -4.01
C GLN A 131 -25.12 11.67 -4.32
N GLY A 132 -24.51 10.62 -4.87
CA GLY A 132 -23.09 10.59 -5.24
C GLY A 132 -22.10 10.58 -4.07
N LYS A 133 -22.57 10.59 -2.83
CA LYS A 133 -21.73 10.41 -1.64
C LYS A 133 -21.66 8.93 -1.26
N ILE A 134 -20.54 8.48 -0.71
CA ILE A 134 -20.30 7.09 -0.30
C ILE A 134 -20.15 7.03 1.22
N ASP A 135 -20.98 6.21 1.87
CA ASP A 135 -20.83 5.79 3.26
C ASP A 135 -20.17 4.40 3.28
N VAL A 136 -19.22 4.21 4.20
CA VAL A 136 -18.41 2.99 4.33
C VAL A 136 -18.54 2.43 5.74
N GLU A 137 -18.85 1.14 5.83
CA GLU A 137 -18.79 0.35 7.05
C GLU A 137 -17.66 -0.68 6.88
N VAL A 138 -16.71 -0.67 7.82
CA VAL A 138 -15.51 -1.50 7.79
C VAL A 138 -15.54 -2.44 8.99
N SER A 139 -15.37 -3.74 8.72
CA SER A 139 -15.25 -4.75 9.75
C SER A 139 -14.07 -5.67 9.44
N SER A 140 -13.21 -5.91 10.42
CA SER A 140 -12.07 -6.83 10.28
C SER A 140 -12.31 -8.07 11.10
N PHE A 141 -11.91 -9.21 10.56
CA PHE A 141 -12.09 -10.47 11.22
C PHE A 141 -10.90 -11.40 11.02
N LYS A 142 -10.57 -12.15 12.07
CA LYS A 142 -9.39 -13.02 12.08
C LYS A 142 -9.65 -14.31 12.85
N TRP A 143 -9.08 -15.42 12.38
CA TRP A 143 -8.95 -16.64 13.17
C TRP A 143 -7.87 -16.47 14.23
N LYS A 144 -8.23 -16.68 15.49
CA LYS A 144 -7.30 -16.73 16.63
C LYS A 144 -7.61 -17.95 17.47
N GLU A 145 -6.65 -18.87 17.61
CA GLU A 145 -6.80 -20.11 18.40
C GLU A 145 -8.10 -20.85 18.05
N ASP A 146 -8.30 -21.11 16.74
CA ASP A 146 -9.49 -21.77 16.17
C ASP A 146 -10.83 -21.07 16.42
N THR A 147 -10.81 -19.83 16.93
CA THR A 147 -11.99 -19.02 17.18
C THR A 147 -12.06 -17.88 16.17
N TRP A 148 -13.23 -17.72 15.54
CA TRP A 148 -13.53 -16.58 14.69
C TRP A 148 -13.79 -15.33 15.53
N GLN A 149 -13.08 -14.23 15.27
CA GLN A 149 -13.20 -13.01 16.06
C GLN A 149 -13.31 -11.77 15.16
N GLU A 150 -14.28 -10.91 15.46
CA GLU A 150 -14.28 -9.53 14.98
C GLU A 150 -13.21 -8.75 15.77
N THR A 151 -12.26 -8.16 15.04
CA THR A 151 -11.14 -7.45 15.66
C THR A 151 -11.28 -5.94 15.58
N TYR A 152 -12.15 -5.44 14.69
CA TYR A 152 -12.32 -4.02 14.45
C TYR A 152 -13.63 -3.74 13.73
N TYR A 153 -14.29 -2.64 14.11
CA TYR A 153 -15.47 -2.10 13.45
C TYR A 153 -15.34 -0.58 13.36
N HIS A 154 -15.67 -0.02 12.20
CA HIS A 154 -15.70 1.43 12.00
C HIS A 154 -16.64 1.86 10.89
N GLU A 155 -17.26 3.02 11.03
CA GLU A 155 -18.12 3.63 10.02
C GLU A 155 -17.63 5.04 9.71
N PHE A 156 -17.57 5.39 8.43
CA PHE A 156 -17.25 6.75 8.00
C PHE A 156 -17.94 7.10 6.69
N ARG A 157 -18.16 8.40 6.49
CA ARG A 157 -18.49 8.97 5.18
C ARG A 157 -17.19 9.27 4.46
N ALA A 158 -17.04 8.82 3.22
CA ALA A 158 -15.91 9.19 2.38
C ALA A 158 -15.83 10.72 2.24
N ASN A 159 -14.69 11.31 2.59
CA ASN A 159 -14.40 12.73 2.40
C ASN A 159 -14.32 13.05 0.90
N SER A 160 -13.55 12.23 0.19
CA SER A 160 -13.43 12.20 -1.26
C SER A 160 -13.43 10.75 -1.75
N TRP A 161 -13.80 10.57 -3.01
CA TRP A 161 -13.67 9.31 -3.71
C TRP A 161 -13.52 9.57 -5.20
N LYS A 162 -12.80 8.69 -5.90
CA LYS A 162 -12.54 8.82 -7.33
C LYS A 162 -12.49 7.46 -8.00
N TYR A 163 -13.19 7.32 -9.12
CA TYR A 163 -13.03 6.16 -10.00
C TYR A 163 -12.33 6.61 -11.28
N THR A 164 -11.13 6.09 -11.55
CA THR A 164 -10.32 6.52 -12.69
C THR A 164 -10.63 5.72 -13.94
N GLU A 165 -10.32 6.27 -15.10
CA GLU A 165 -10.47 5.59 -16.39
C GLU A 165 -9.62 4.33 -16.49
N ASN A 166 -8.42 4.31 -15.88
CA ASN A 166 -7.62 3.08 -15.85
C ASN A 166 -8.19 2.04 -14.88
N GLY A 167 -9.18 2.40 -14.06
CA GLY A 167 -9.96 1.48 -13.24
C GLY A 167 -9.52 1.35 -11.78
N HIS A 168 -8.97 2.41 -11.20
CA HIS A 168 -8.72 2.51 -9.76
C HIS A 168 -9.86 3.23 -9.05
N PHE A 169 -10.32 2.67 -7.93
CA PHE A 169 -11.27 3.29 -7.04
C PHE A 169 -10.58 3.75 -5.75
N PHE A 170 -10.47 5.06 -5.58
CA PHE A 170 -9.91 5.71 -4.40
C PHE A 170 -11.00 6.13 -3.42
N ILE A 171 -10.71 6.01 -2.13
CA ILE A 171 -11.55 6.53 -1.05
C ILE A 171 -10.63 7.20 -0.04
N GLU A 172 -10.98 8.42 0.35
CA GLU A 172 -10.37 9.12 1.48
C GLU A 172 -11.33 9.16 2.66
N GLU A 173 -10.84 8.77 3.81
CA GLU A 173 -11.42 9.09 5.11
C GLU A 173 -10.69 10.30 5.69
N TYR A 174 -11.43 11.36 6.02
CA TYR A 174 -10.83 12.57 6.59
C TYR A 174 -10.26 12.30 7.98
N HIS A 175 -9.02 12.72 8.18
CA HIS A 175 -8.36 12.72 9.48
C HIS A 175 -7.84 14.13 9.80
N PRO A 176 -8.00 14.61 11.05
CA PRO A 176 -7.45 15.91 11.44
C PRO A 176 -5.92 15.90 11.43
N ALA A 177 -5.31 17.08 11.31
CA ALA A 177 -3.85 17.22 11.40
C ALA A 177 -3.31 16.65 12.72
N GLY A 178 -2.23 15.87 12.64
CA GLY A 178 -1.62 15.20 13.79
C GLY A 178 -2.29 13.87 14.18
N TYR A 179 -3.23 13.35 13.38
CA TYR A 179 -3.75 12.00 13.57
C TYR A 179 -2.66 10.96 13.31
N ASP A 180 -2.42 10.10 14.32
CA ASP A 180 -1.35 9.09 14.35
C ASP A 180 -1.90 7.65 14.17
N GLY A 181 -3.06 7.52 13.51
CA GLY A 181 -3.65 6.24 13.19
C GLY A 181 -3.51 5.88 11.71
N PRO A 182 -4.32 4.90 11.23
CA PRO A 182 -4.31 4.49 9.82
C PRO A 182 -4.54 5.66 8.85
N SER A 183 -3.94 5.58 7.67
CA SER A 183 -3.83 6.68 6.69
C SER A 183 -5.12 7.36 6.24
N GLY A 184 -6.26 6.68 6.36
CA GLY A 184 -7.54 7.08 5.77
C GLY A 184 -7.63 6.89 4.25
N TYR A 185 -6.50 6.76 3.54
CA TYR A 185 -6.46 6.60 2.08
C TYR A 185 -6.54 5.13 1.69
N ARG A 186 -7.43 4.80 0.75
CA ARG A 186 -7.62 3.43 0.23
C ARG A 186 -7.67 3.47 -1.29
N ALA A 187 -7.11 2.44 -1.92
CA ALA A 187 -7.13 2.26 -3.37
C ALA A 187 -7.51 0.82 -3.71
N PHE A 188 -8.52 0.66 -4.55
CA PHE A 188 -8.99 -0.64 -5.02
C PHE A 188 -8.82 -0.72 -6.54
N ARG A 189 -8.06 -1.69 -7.03
CA ARG A 189 -7.93 -1.97 -8.47
C ARG A 189 -9.15 -2.74 -8.96
N VAL A 190 -10.11 -2.05 -9.56
CA VAL A 190 -11.39 -2.65 -10.00
C VAL A 190 -11.25 -3.33 -11.36
N VAL A 191 -10.68 -2.62 -12.35
CA VAL A 191 -10.48 -3.19 -13.69
C VAL A 191 -9.29 -4.15 -13.64
N PRO A 192 -9.42 -5.38 -14.19
CA PRO A 192 -8.33 -6.35 -14.17
C PRO A 192 -7.14 -5.86 -14.99
N LEU A 193 -5.97 -6.35 -14.64
CA LEU A 193 -4.72 -6.08 -15.34
C LEU A 193 -4.21 -7.36 -16.00
N ASN A 194 -3.36 -7.23 -17.02
CA ASN A 194 -2.70 -8.41 -17.59
C ASN A 194 -1.91 -9.17 -16.50
N LYS A 195 -2.23 -10.46 -16.32
CA LYS A 195 -1.59 -11.34 -15.32
C LYS A 195 -0.07 -11.32 -15.40
N LYS A 196 0.49 -11.26 -16.62
CA LYS A 196 1.94 -11.19 -16.82
C LYS A 196 2.53 -9.90 -16.28
N CYS A 197 1.83 -8.77 -16.42
CA CYS A 197 2.29 -7.49 -15.85
C CYS A 197 2.39 -7.58 -14.32
N ARG A 198 1.42 -8.20 -13.64
CA ARG A 198 1.49 -8.44 -12.18
C ARG A 198 2.67 -9.33 -11.81
N GLU A 199 2.92 -10.40 -12.56
CA GLU A 199 4.09 -11.27 -12.35
C GLU A 199 5.41 -10.50 -12.52
N LEU A 200 5.53 -9.68 -13.57
CA LEU A 200 6.69 -8.84 -13.83
C LEU A 200 6.88 -7.79 -12.72
N ASN A 201 5.80 -7.17 -12.25
CA ASN A 201 5.82 -6.20 -11.14
C ASN A 201 6.37 -6.85 -9.85
N ARG A 202 5.87 -8.04 -9.49
CA ARG A 202 6.35 -8.80 -8.33
C ARG A 202 7.80 -9.19 -8.43
N LYS A 203 8.25 -9.60 -9.61
CA LYS A 203 9.60 -10.12 -9.77
C LYS A 203 10.65 -9.02 -9.85
N TYR A 204 10.32 -7.90 -10.50
CA TYR A 204 11.34 -6.94 -10.92
C TYR A 204 11.18 -5.53 -10.38
N ILE A 205 10.03 -5.13 -9.85
CA ILE A 205 9.81 -3.73 -9.45
C ILE A 205 9.52 -3.61 -7.96
N LEU A 206 8.55 -4.37 -7.45
CA LEU A 206 8.17 -4.33 -6.03
C LEU A 206 9.32 -4.60 -5.06
N PRO A 207 10.25 -5.56 -5.31
CA PRO A 207 11.34 -5.82 -4.37
C PRO A 207 12.25 -4.60 -4.17
N PHE A 208 12.46 -3.81 -5.23
CA PHE A 208 13.29 -2.61 -5.15
C PHE A 208 12.47 -1.42 -4.64
N GLY A 209 11.32 -1.13 -5.25
CA GLY A 209 10.38 -0.08 -4.84
C GLY A 209 10.93 1.35 -4.96
N TYR A 210 10.16 2.32 -4.47
CA TYR A 210 10.51 3.76 -4.58
C TYR A 210 11.12 4.35 -3.30
N THR A 211 11.10 3.62 -2.18
CA THR A 211 11.52 4.13 -0.87
C THR A 211 12.99 4.54 -0.86
N LEU A 212 13.27 5.81 -0.54
CA LEU A 212 14.61 6.36 -0.24
C LEU A 212 15.69 6.05 -1.29
N ASN A 213 15.29 5.91 -2.55
CA ASN A 213 16.21 5.73 -3.66
C ASN A 213 15.69 6.44 -4.91
N LYS A 214 16.57 6.57 -5.91
CA LYS A 214 16.27 7.22 -7.18
C LYS A 214 16.23 6.29 -8.39
N LEU A 215 16.31 4.97 -8.20
CA LEU A 215 16.47 4.03 -9.32
C LEU A 215 15.34 4.14 -10.34
N PHE A 216 14.10 4.30 -9.87
CA PHE A 216 12.92 4.40 -10.75
C PHE A 216 12.36 5.81 -10.91
N THR A 217 12.94 6.79 -10.20
CA THR A 217 12.55 8.21 -10.27
C THR A 217 13.57 9.08 -11.00
N SER A 218 14.67 8.50 -11.50
CA SER A 218 15.69 9.16 -12.32
C SER A 218 15.87 8.49 -13.68
N ASN A 219 16.35 9.26 -14.65
CA ASN A 219 16.78 8.76 -15.94
C ASN A 219 18.21 8.24 -15.84
N TRP A 220 18.45 6.98 -16.17
CA TRP A 220 19.79 6.38 -16.18
C TRP A 220 19.87 5.20 -17.16
N SER A 221 21.09 4.81 -17.51
CA SER A 221 21.38 3.63 -18.32
C SER A 221 22.74 3.03 -17.94
N GLU A 222 23.07 1.84 -18.44
CA GLU A 222 24.40 1.25 -18.26
C GLU A 222 25.57 2.16 -18.70
N LYS A 223 25.31 3.13 -19.58
CA LYS A 223 26.31 4.11 -20.04
C LYS A 223 26.41 5.33 -19.13
N ASN A 224 25.38 5.60 -18.34
CA ASN A 224 25.30 6.80 -17.50
C ASN A 224 24.39 6.55 -16.28
N TYR A 225 25.00 6.58 -15.09
CA TYR A 225 24.33 6.43 -13.80
C TYR A 225 24.12 7.79 -13.08
N ASP A 226 24.14 8.90 -13.83
CA ASP A 226 23.90 10.25 -13.28
C ASP A 226 22.61 10.31 -12.44
N GLY A 227 22.72 10.93 -11.26
CA GLY A 227 21.60 11.06 -10.33
C GLY A 227 21.25 9.79 -9.56
N ILE A 228 22.00 8.69 -9.74
CA ILE A 228 21.91 7.49 -8.91
C ILE A 228 22.92 7.58 -7.77
N ASN A 229 22.42 7.49 -6.54
CA ASN A 229 23.25 7.29 -5.37
C ASN A 229 23.47 5.80 -5.15
N PHE A 230 24.70 5.32 -5.33
CA PHE A 230 24.98 3.88 -5.20
C PHE A 230 24.75 3.37 -3.77
N TYR A 231 24.94 4.15 -2.72
CA TYR A 231 24.62 3.66 -1.37
C TYR A 231 23.12 3.42 -1.17
N ASP A 232 22.25 4.24 -1.78
CA ASP A 232 20.80 3.97 -1.77
C ASP A 232 20.43 2.69 -2.51
N VAL A 233 21.09 2.46 -3.65
CA VAL A 233 20.91 1.21 -4.39
C VAL A 233 21.41 0.03 -3.57
N PHE A 234 22.55 0.16 -2.90
CA PHE A 234 23.13 -0.88 -2.05
C PHE A 234 22.17 -1.29 -0.91
N ASP A 235 21.55 -0.32 -0.22
CA ASP A 235 20.55 -0.60 0.83
C ASP A 235 19.37 -1.42 0.28
N ARG A 236 18.87 -1.07 -0.91
CA ARG A 236 17.78 -1.80 -1.56
C ARG A 236 18.20 -3.18 -2.01
N LEU A 237 19.42 -3.34 -2.54
CA LEU A 237 19.95 -4.65 -2.93
C LEU A 237 20.15 -5.57 -1.71
N LEU A 238 20.64 -5.05 -0.58
CA LEU A 238 20.72 -5.81 0.67
C LEU A 238 19.33 -6.26 1.16
N SER A 239 18.34 -5.39 1.04
CA SER A 239 16.93 -5.72 1.34
C SER A 239 16.38 -6.82 0.44
N MET A 240 16.74 -6.83 -0.84
CA MET A 240 16.35 -7.90 -1.77
C MET A 240 17.04 -9.24 -1.48
N GLU A 241 18.23 -9.22 -0.88
CA GLU A 241 18.96 -10.41 -0.43
C GLU A 241 18.61 -10.85 1.00
N GLU A 242 17.67 -10.15 1.68
CA GLU A 242 17.30 -10.38 3.07
C GLU A 242 18.49 -10.25 4.06
N LYS A 243 19.41 -9.30 3.81
CA LYS A 243 20.65 -9.07 4.59
C LYS A 243 20.63 -7.81 5.47
N THR A 244 19.46 -7.32 5.88
CA THR A 244 19.30 -5.96 6.44
C THR A 244 19.75 -5.79 7.89
N ASP A 245 20.04 -6.87 8.62
CA ASP A 245 20.22 -6.82 10.08
C ASP A 245 21.65 -6.47 10.54
N GLU A 246 22.57 -6.18 9.61
CA GLU A 246 24.00 -6.05 9.93
C GLU A 246 24.46 -4.63 10.31
N PHE A 247 23.73 -3.59 9.89
CA PHE A 247 24.20 -2.21 9.97
C PHE A 247 23.36 -1.32 10.89
N LYS A 248 24.04 -0.46 11.65
CA LYS A 248 23.44 0.44 12.64
C LYS A 248 23.61 1.89 12.23
N GLU A 249 22.57 2.69 12.49
CA GLU A 249 22.60 4.14 12.34
C GLU A 249 23.75 4.79 13.12
N GLY A 250 24.29 5.88 12.56
CA GLY A 250 25.36 6.66 13.18
C GLY A 250 26.73 5.99 13.15
N LYS A 251 26.87 4.85 12.47
CA LYS A 251 28.16 4.16 12.29
C LYS A 251 28.65 4.21 10.85
N THR A 252 29.95 4.37 10.72
CA THR A 252 30.66 4.19 9.46
C THR A 252 31.25 2.78 9.40
N TYR A 253 31.07 2.13 8.26
CA TYR A 253 31.52 0.78 7.96
C TYR A 253 32.49 0.79 6.78
N GLU A 254 33.36 -0.20 6.74
CA GLU A 254 34.25 -0.45 5.60
C GLU A 254 33.85 -1.78 4.97
N ILE A 255 33.15 -1.73 3.84
CA ILE A 255 32.65 -2.92 3.15
C ILE A 255 33.75 -3.45 2.23
N PRO A 256 34.14 -4.74 2.33
CA PRO A 256 35.10 -5.34 1.41
C PRO A 256 34.69 -5.13 -0.05
N LYS A 257 35.67 -4.77 -0.89
CA LYS A 257 35.47 -4.52 -2.31
C LYS A 257 34.71 -5.63 -3.00
N GLU A 258 35.11 -6.87 -2.78
CA GLU A 258 34.51 -8.04 -3.42
C GLU A 258 33.03 -8.18 -3.04
N SER A 259 32.66 -7.94 -1.78
CA SER A 259 31.28 -8.02 -1.31
C SER A 259 30.41 -6.92 -1.89
N PHE A 260 30.91 -5.68 -1.91
CA PHE A 260 30.17 -4.54 -2.46
C PHE A 260 30.00 -4.68 -3.98
N GLU A 261 31.07 -4.93 -4.72
CA GLU A 261 31.00 -5.03 -6.18
C GLU A 261 30.17 -6.24 -6.64
N ALA A 262 30.26 -7.38 -5.95
CA ALA A 262 29.53 -8.60 -6.33
C ALA A 262 28.01 -8.44 -6.23
N ILE A 263 27.50 -7.74 -5.21
CA ILE A 263 26.04 -7.53 -5.10
C ILE A 263 25.52 -6.61 -6.21
N PHE A 264 26.26 -5.57 -6.58
CA PHE A 264 25.90 -4.72 -7.71
C PHE A 264 25.92 -5.50 -9.02
N GLN A 265 27.00 -6.24 -9.28
CA GLN A 265 27.18 -6.99 -10.53
C GLN A 265 26.15 -8.11 -10.70
N LYS A 266 25.54 -8.59 -9.60
CA LYS A 266 24.40 -9.51 -9.65
C LYS A 266 23.17 -8.90 -10.34
N TYR A 267 22.93 -7.58 -10.15
CA TYR A 267 21.71 -6.89 -10.58
C TYR A 267 21.94 -5.80 -11.63
N PHE A 268 23.19 -5.46 -11.93
CA PHE A 268 23.58 -4.43 -12.89
C PHE A 268 24.80 -4.89 -13.68
N ASN A 269 24.85 -4.54 -14.96
CA ASN A 269 26.09 -4.67 -15.74
C ASN A 269 26.93 -3.40 -15.51
N ILE A 270 27.64 -3.36 -14.40
CA ILE A 270 28.41 -2.20 -13.94
C ILE A 270 29.85 -2.59 -13.66
N SER A 271 30.80 -1.76 -14.09
CA SER A 271 32.21 -1.99 -13.84
C SER A 271 32.61 -1.57 -12.43
N ALA A 272 33.65 -2.21 -11.90
CA ALA A 272 34.28 -1.81 -10.64
C ALA A 272 34.74 -0.34 -10.68
N GLU A 273 35.25 0.14 -11.82
CA GLU A 273 35.69 1.52 -11.99
C GLU A 273 34.55 2.54 -11.79
N ILE A 274 33.35 2.27 -12.30
CA ILE A 274 32.18 3.13 -12.08
C ILE A 274 31.81 3.17 -10.60
N LEU A 275 31.84 2.02 -9.92
CA LEU A 275 31.54 1.96 -8.49
C LEU A 275 32.60 2.71 -7.67
N GLN A 276 33.89 2.51 -7.95
CA GLN A 276 35.00 3.14 -7.22
C GLN A 276 35.02 4.67 -7.41
N THR A 277 34.67 5.16 -8.60
CA THR A 277 34.63 6.60 -8.89
C THR A 277 33.34 7.27 -8.41
N GLY A 278 32.22 6.54 -8.40
CA GLY A 278 30.91 7.02 -7.95
C GLY A 278 30.65 6.90 -6.44
N THR A 279 31.63 6.39 -5.67
CA THR A 279 31.51 6.18 -4.22
C THR A 279 32.83 6.52 -3.52
N VAL A 280 32.89 6.35 -2.20
CA VAL A 280 34.11 6.56 -1.42
C VAL A 280 34.85 5.23 -1.27
N PHE A 281 35.81 4.99 -2.18
CA PHE A 281 36.64 3.78 -2.20
C PHE A 281 38.04 4.02 -1.59
N HIS A 282 38.41 3.20 -0.62
CA HIS A 282 39.70 3.22 0.05
C HIS A 282 40.63 2.17 -0.58
N THR A 283 41.61 2.62 -1.36
CA THR A 283 42.51 1.74 -2.12
C THR A 283 43.44 0.92 -1.21
N GLU A 284 43.89 1.47 -0.09
CA GLU A 284 44.84 0.77 0.80
C GLU A 284 44.23 -0.46 1.47
N THR A 285 42.96 -0.36 1.87
CA THR A 285 42.21 -1.42 2.55
C THR A 285 41.35 -2.25 1.59
N GLN A 286 41.23 -1.82 0.33
CA GLN A 286 40.29 -2.40 -0.66
C GLN A 286 38.86 -2.44 -0.11
N THR A 287 38.38 -1.32 0.41
CA THR A 287 37.03 -1.21 1.00
C THR A 287 36.27 0.01 0.50
N TYR A 288 34.95 -0.07 0.57
CA TYR A 288 34.04 1.05 0.36
C TYR A 288 33.55 1.56 1.71
N ARG A 289 33.70 2.86 1.95
CA ARG A 289 33.12 3.49 3.14
C ARG A 289 31.60 3.47 2.99
N TYR A 290 30.88 2.90 3.94
CA TYR A 290 29.43 2.80 3.92
C TYR A 290 28.83 3.34 5.22
N ARG A 291 27.70 4.02 5.09
CA ARG A 291 26.91 4.57 6.19
C ARG A 291 25.45 4.26 5.90
N THR A 292 24.71 3.74 6.86
CA THR A 292 23.27 3.58 6.70
C THR A 292 22.61 4.96 6.64
N ARG A 293 21.43 5.06 6.03
CA ARG A 293 20.57 6.22 6.29
C ARG A 293 20.23 6.29 7.77
N GLY A 294 20.23 7.48 8.32
CA GLY A 294 19.69 7.80 9.62
C GLY A 294 18.18 7.94 9.59
N ILE A 295 17.54 7.70 10.73
CA ILE A 295 16.08 7.82 10.89
C ILE A 295 15.68 9.29 11.08
N VAL A 296 16.61 10.14 11.50
CA VAL A 296 16.34 11.55 11.85
C VAL A 296 16.83 12.55 10.80
N TYR A 297 18.02 12.34 10.22
CA TYR A 297 18.74 13.41 9.51
C TYR A 297 18.76 13.29 7.98
N ASP A 298 18.66 12.08 7.42
CA ASP A 298 18.55 11.84 5.97
C ASP A 298 17.46 10.78 5.66
N PHE A 299 16.39 10.83 6.44
CA PHE A 299 15.13 10.14 6.21
C PHE A 299 14.11 11.10 5.57
N ALA A 300 13.33 10.60 4.61
CA ALA A 300 12.17 11.31 4.08
C ALA A 300 10.91 10.78 4.78
N PRO A 301 10.29 11.54 5.71
CA PRO A 301 9.18 11.07 6.53
C PRO A 301 7.84 11.11 5.77
N THR A 302 7.77 10.44 4.62
CA THR A 302 6.53 10.26 3.86
C THR A 302 6.04 8.83 4.06
N PRO A 303 5.10 8.56 4.99
CA PRO A 303 4.63 7.19 5.27
C PRO A 303 3.75 6.60 4.16
N TYR A 304 3.19 7.44 3.29
CA TYR A 304 2.23 7.03 2.25
C TYR A 304 2.75 7.34 0.86
N ILE A 305 3.82 6.65 0.47
CA ILE A 305 4.44 6.80 -0.84
C ILE A 305 3.64 6.06 -1.93
N PRO A 306 3.82 6.41 -3.22
CA PRO A 306 3.23 5.64 -4.31
C PRO A 306 3.75 4.20 -4.34
N TYR A 307 2.96 3.26 -4.86
CA TYR A 307 3.41 1.90 -5.19
C TYR A 307 3.45 1.68 -6.71
N PRO A 308 4.37 0.83 -7.21
CA PRO A 308 4.47 0.54 -8.63
C PRO A 308 3.38 -0.42 -9.11
N GLU A 309 2.80 -0.14 -10.27
CA GLU A 309 1.97 -1.05 -11.05
C GLU A 309 2.52 -1.13 -12.48
N VAL A 310 3.08 -2.27 -12.89
CA VAL A 310 3.42 -2.51 -14.29
C VAL A 310 2.12 -2.58 -15.08
N VAL A 311 1.93 -1.71 -16.08
CA VAL A 311 0.69 -1.64 -16.87
C VAL A 311 0.84 -2.24 -18.27
N SER A 312 2.06 -2.31 -18.79
CA SER A 312 2.36 -3.00 -20.04
C SER A 312 3.83 -3.41 -20.10
N TYR A 313 4.18 -4.25 -21.07
CA TYR A 313 5.55 -4.65 -21.32
C TYR A 313 5.80 -4.91 -22.79
N ILE A 314 7.07 -4.79 -23.19
CA ILE A 314 7.57 -5.09 -24.53
C ILE A 314 8.73 -6.08 -24.39
N GLU A 315 8.73 -7.14 -25.19
CA GLU A 315 9.89 -8.02 -25.37
C GLU A 315 10.71 -7.50 -26.56
N ASN A 316 11.95 -7.09 -26.29
CA ASN A 316 12.82 -6.48 -27.29
C ASN A 316 13.56 -7.54 -28.10
N GLN A 317 13.99 -7.17 -29.31
CA GLN A 317 14.72 -8.08 -30.22
C GLN A 317 16.07 -8.56 -29.65
N ASP A 318 16.66 -7.81 -28.73
CA ASP A 318 17.92 -8.15 -28.05
C ASP A 318 17.74 -9.08 -26.84
N GLY A 319 16.51 -9.54 -26.58
CA GLY A 319 16.17 -10.43 -25.47
C GLY A 319 15.94 -9.72 -24.13
N THR A 320 16.02 -8.38 -24.09
CA THR A 320 15.59 -7.62 -22.91
C THR A 320 14.07 -7.45 -22.89
N ILE A 321 13.53 -7.12 -21.72
CA ILE A 321 12.13 -6.72 -21.55
C ILE A 321 12.07 -5.27 -21.07
N THR A 322 11.18 -4.47 -21.63
CA THR A 322 10.89 -3.11 -21.14
C THR A 322 9.52 -3.10 -20.50
N LEU A 323 9.43 -2.62 -19.26
CA LEU A 323 8.20 -2.53 -18.48
C LEU A 323 7.77 -1.07 -18.39
N GLU A 324 6.50 -0.80 -18.71
CA GLU A 324 5.86 0.48 -18.43
C GLU A 324 5.19 0.41 -17.06
N VAL A 325 5.56 1.32 -16.17
CA VAL A 325 5.15 1.31 -14.77
C VAL A 325 4.46 2.62 -14.41
N ASN A 326 3.24 2.51 -13.88
CA ASN A 326 2.54 3.61 -13.24
C ASN A 326 2.83 3.61 -11.74
N ALA A 327 3.14 4.77 -11.18
CA ALA A 327 3.16 4.95 -9.74
C ALA A 327 1.75 5.31 -9.25
N VAL A 328 1.11 4.41 -8.52
CA VAL A 328 -0.22 4.62 -7.94
C VAL A 328 -0.07 5.24 -6.56
N TRP A 329 -0.66 6.42 -6.34
CA TRP A 329 -0.57 7.18 -5.10
C TRP A 329 -1.94 7.39 -4.46
N PRO A 330 -2.35 6.53 -3.51
CA PRO A 330 -3.66 6.62 -2.85
C PRO A 330 -3.92 7.96 -2.16
N GLN A 331 -2.91 8.53 -1.50
CA GLN A 331 -3.02 9.82 -0.79
C GLN A 331 -3.37 10.99 -1.73
N LYS A 332 -2.96 10.92 -2.99
CA LYS A 332 -3.25 11.96 -3.99
C LYS A 332 -4.41 11.59 -4.91
N GLU A 333 -5.02 10.41 -4.72
CA GLU A 333 -6.02 9.83 -5.62
C GLU A 333 -5.57 9.79 -7.10
N LEU A 334 -4.31 9.42 -7.30
CA LEU A 334 -3.69 9.30 -8.62
C LEU A 334 -3.32 7.84 -8.88
N ASP A 335 -3.85 7.27 -9.95
CA ASP A 335 -3.44 5.98 -10.49
C ASP A 335 -2.19 6.08 -11.39
N GLN A 336 -1.75 7.32 -11.63
CA GLN A 336 -0.58 7.66 -12.41
C GLN A 336 0.04 8.95 -11.87
N ALA A 337 0.69 8.86 -10.69
CA ALA A 337 1.42 9.96 -10.08
C ALA A 337 2.65 10.37 -10.91
N PHE A 338 3.39 9.35 -11.36
CA PHE A 338 4.42 9.46 -12.38
C PHE A 338 4.48 8.14 -13.15
N CYS A 339 5.16 8.17 -14.31
CA CYS A 339 5.37 7.00 -15.17
C CYS A 339 6.85 6.81 -15.41
N HIS A 340 7.28 5.57 -15.45
CA HIS A 340 8.61 5.23 -15.91
C HIS A 340 8.64 3.93 -16.71
N SER A 341 9.61 3.86 -17.61
CA SER A 341 9.91 2.72 -18.45
C SER A 341 11.25 2.15 -17.99
N VAL A 342 11.25 0.91 -17.54
CA VAL A 342 12.47 0.22 -17.07
C VAL A 342 12.79 -0.96 -17.95
N THR A 343 14.04 -1.05 -18.40
CA THR A 343 14.51 -2.16 -19.22
C THR A 343 15.32 -3.13 -18.37
N ILE A 344 15.02 -4.41 -18.51
CA ILE A 344 15.59 -5.51 -17.74
C ILE A 344 16.17 -6.54 -18.71
N ARG A 345 17.38 -6.98 -18.43
CA ARG A 345 18.02 -8.12 -19.10
C ARG A 345 17.73 -9.37 -18.31
N LEU A 346 17.14 -10.36 -18.97
CA LEU A 346 16.93 -11.69 -18.39
C LEU A 346 18.20 -12.50 -18.55
N LEU A 347 18.60 -13.21 -17.48
CA LEU A 347 19.75 -14.10 -17.46
C LEU A 347 19.28 -15.52 -17.10
N ASP A 348 20.19 -16.49 -17.14
CA ASP A 348 19.89 -17.87 -16.76
C ASP A 348 19.47 -17.99 -15.28
N LYS A 349 18.65 -19.02 -15.00
CA LYS A 349 18.24 -19.43 -13.63
C LYS A 349 17.58 -18.30 -12.83
N ASP A 350 16.58 -17.66 -13.43
CA ASP A 350 15.78 -16.57 -12.83
C ASP A 350 16.54 -15.30 -12.44
N ARG A 351 17.82 -15.20 -12.80
CA ARG A 351 18.61 -13.98 -12.62
C ARG A 351 18.20 -12.91 -13.64
N PHE A 352 18.44 -11.67 -13.28
CA PHE A 352 18.17 -10.52 -14.13
C PHE A 352 19.09 -9.35 -13.78
N GLN A 353 19.19 -8.40 -14.69
CA GLN A 353 19.87 -7.13 -14.45
C GLN A 353 19.02 -5.96 -14.93
N TYR A 354 19.03 -4.85 -14.21
CA TYR A 354 18.47 -3.59 -14.70
C TYR A 354 19.44 -2.94 -15.69
N VAL A 355 18.91 -2.47 -16.82
CA VAL A 355 19.67 -1.92 -17.95
C VAL A 355 19.52 -0.40 -18.03
N SER A 356 18.30 0.09 -17.83
CA SER A 356 18.00 1.52 -17.89
C SER A 356 16.66 1.83 -17.23
N ASN A 357 16.48 3.08 -16.85
CA ASN A 357 15.19 3.64 -16.48
C ASN A 357 14.98 4.98 -17.18
N TYR A 358 13.76 5.24 -17.63
CA TYR A 358 13.34 6.50 -18.21
C TYR A 358 12.02 6.95 -17.59
N VAL A 359 11.99 8.13 -16.98
CA VAL A 359 10.81 8.76 -16.42
C VAL A 359 10.15 9.58 -17.52
N SER A 360 9.00 9.11 -18.00
CA SER A 360 8.29 9.72 -19.14
C SER A 360 7.37 10.86 -18.72
N ARG A 361 6.82 10.81 -17.51
CA ARG A 361 5.93 11.85 -16.95
C ARG A 361 6.13 11.95 -15.45
N SER A 362 6.49 13.13 -14.97
CA SER A 362 6.47 13.46 -13.54
C SER A 362 5.96 14.89 -13.36
N GLU A 363 4.72 15.01 -12.90
CA GLU A 363 4.12 16.31 -12.56
C GLU A 363 4.17 16.58 -11.04
N ILE A 364 4.81 15.68 -10.28
CA ILE A 364 4.74 15.69 -8.82
C ILE A 364 6.14 15.69 -8.22
N GLU A 365 6.28 16.44 -7.14
CA GLU A 365 7.45 16.47 -6.31
C GLU A 365 7.65 15.12 -5.61
N VAL A 366 8.86 14.57 -5.69
CA VAL A 366 9.25 13.32 -5.02
C VAL A 366 9.52 13.62 -3.56
N THR A 367 8.52 13.45 -2.69
CA THR A 367 8.65 13.76 -1.24
C THR A 367 9.18 12.59 -0.40
N TRP A 368 9.32 11.41 -1.01
CA TRP A 368 9.77 10.18 -0.35
C TRP A 368 11.27 9.89 -0.52
N TYR A 369 12.01 10.89 -0.98
CA TYR A 369 13.45 10.85 -1.11
C TYR A 369 14.05 12.14 -0.57
N THR A 370 15.16 11.99 0.14
CA THR A 370 16.07 13.11 0.47
C THR A 370 17.50 12.65 0.22
N GLU A 371 18.39 13.58 -0.10
CA GLU A 371 19.80 13.26 -0.27
C GLU A 371 20.41 12.75 1.03
N ARG A 372 21.39 11.85 0.91
CA ARG A 372 22.20 11.42 2.05
C ARG A 372 22.98 12.59 2.63
N LEU A 373 23.33 12.50 3.91
CA LEU A 373 24.19 13.50 4.55
C LEU A 373 25.54 13.62 3.81
N SER A 374 26.02 14.85 3.66
CA SER A 374 27.41 15.11 3.33
C SER A 374 28.32 14.70 4.48
N ASP A 375 29.63 14.57 4.22
CA ASP A 375 30.60 14.22 5.26
C ASP A 375 30.61 15.20 6.43
N GLU A 376 30.53 16.49 6.14
CA GLU A 376 30.46 17.55 7.14
C GLU A 376 29.23 17.40 8.03
N LYS A 377 28.05 17.24 7.42
CA LYS A 377 26.79 17.07 8.16
C LYS A 377 26.74 15.77 8.94
N TRP A 378 27.33 14.71 8.38
CA TRP A 378 27.44 13.44 9.10
C TRP A 378 28.24 13.60 10.39
N GLU A 379 29.37 14.30 10.33
CA GLU A 379 30.19 14.58 11.50
C GLU A 379 29.45 15.47 12.51
N GLU A 380 28.74 16.50 12.04
CA GLU A 380 27.91 17.34 12.92
C GLU A 380 26.80 16.54 13.64
N CYS A 381 26.20 15.55 12.97
CA CYS A 381 25.10 14.77 13.54
C CYS A 381 25.57 13.57 14.38
N TYR A 382 26.71 12.95 14.04
CA TYR A 382 27.14 11.67 14.59
C TYR A 382 28.61 11.60 15.05
N GLY A 383 29.41 12.65 14.83
CA GLY A 383 30.85 12.67 15.10
C GLY A 383 31.24 12.66 16.59
N ASP A 384 30.33 13.05 17.48
CA ASP A 384 30.55 13.10 18.93
C ASP A 384 30.31 11.73 19.65
N ASN A 385 30.32 10.61 18.92
CA ASN A 385 30.10 9.26 19.49
C ASN A 385 31.37 8.42 19.65
#